data_AF-A0A0C9THY2-F1
#
_entry.id   AF-A0A0C9THY2-F1
#
_cell.length_a   1.000
_cell.length_b   1.000
_cell.length_c   1.000
_cell.angle_alpha   90.00
_cell.angle_beta   90.00
_cell.angle_gamma   90.00
#
_symmetry.space_group_name_H-M   'P 1'
#
loop_
_entity.id
_entity.type
_entity.pdbx_description
1 polymer ?
#
loop_
_entity_poly.entity_id
_entity_poly.type
_entity_poly.pdbx_seq_one_letter_code
_entity_poly.pdbx_strand_id
1 'polypeptide(L)'
;MLLRSTPAEDGVDDRDPRREAYRYAMSDRLILRSQLDCVDSRLPGTGVFDIKTRAAVPIRLDVLNYEENSGYLIKTLTGALESFEKEYYDLIRSAFLKYSFQVRIGNMDGVLIAYHNTARLFGFQYVSLEEMEATLYGPGNGTRVFNKCVMLLEKVLSDVAGVYGERSVRCTFETRERSQQLNVWIEPAEWDEQAEGKPCPIAQLDIKVASFLQGESEAVRGARAVADGRAWLLHWRISQSALDAVDIRANLENAQGRQFRVLNFPAGIETMKEMEERWESLNYGGGKTRTLQDLVGLTTKDQVEGEGVSASSEGVDSGDGVGKEMEKENIDAHAPPPPSLDSRLQSPSSVFQTMEFRPANRGIEMLRQLALEGRDETRREQAEGREKVVWGVALPSCRETLDSESVEGGDIDGVPGVEDDLVEVGGVAVEVGDGATALGESTVEPVIPKERGWGHTAPDAEGATKGGV
;
A
#
# COMPACT_ATOMS: atom_id res chain seq x y z
N MET A 1 9.85 3.17 -29.71
CA MET A 1 9.20 4.48 -29.49
C MET A 1 8.81 4.54 -28.02
N LEU A 2 9.55 5.28 -27.19
CA LEU A 2 9.13 5.59 -25.82
C LEU A 2 8.29 6.86 -25.91
N LEU A 3 7.06 6.82 -25.40
CA LEU A 3 6.17 8.00 -25.35
C LEU A 3 6.87 9.09 -24.52
N ARG A 4 7.25 10.18 -25.18
CA ARG A 4 7.91 11.37 -24.59
C ARG A 4 6.91 12.45 -24.14
N SER A 5 5.62 12.15 -24.19
CA SER A 5 4.55 13.04 -23.79
C SER A 5 3.47 12.24 -23.07
N THR A 6 2.89 12.82 -22.02
CA THR A 6 1.57 12.45 -21.54
C THR A 6 0.64 12.42 -22.76
N PRO A 7 -0.19 11.38 -22.94
CA PRO A 7 -1.21 11.41 -23.97
C PRO A 7 -1.96 12.74 -23.85
N ALA A 8 -2.17 13.43 -24.97
CA ALA A 8 -2.98 14.64 -24.95
C ALA A 8 -4.31 14.30 -24.28
N GLU A 9 -4.74 15.12 -23.33
CA GLU A 9 -6.13 15.12 -22.86
C GLU A 9 -7.00 15.63 -24.01
N ASP A 10 -7.11 14.83 -25.07
CA ASP A 10 -8.13 15.01 -26.08
C ASP A 10 -9.44 14.78 -25.33
N GLY A 11 -10.18 15.87 -25.11
CA GLY A 11 -11.42 15.93 -24.34
C GLY A 11 -12.54 15.06 -24.92
N VAL A 12 -12.38 13.75 -24.78
CA VAL A 12 -13.35 12.72 -25.09
C VAL A 12 -13.61 11.98 -23.79
N ASP A 13 -14.87 11.93 -23.36
CA ASP A 13 -15.40 10.91 -22.46
C ASP A 13 -15.24 9.55 -23.16
N ASP A 14 -14.00 9.08 -23.30
CA ASP A 14 -13.63 7.77 -23.83
C ASP A 14 -13.49 6.81 -22.65
N ARG A 15 -14.61 6.61 -21.95
CA ARG A 15 -14.76 5.41 -21.13
C ARG A 15 -14.72 4.25 -22.10
N ASP A 16 -13.55 3.62 -22.18
CA ASP A 16 -13.34 2.36 -22.88
C ASP A 16 -14.56 1.45 -22.65
N PRO A 17 -15.35 1.12 -23.69
CA PRO A 17 -16.60 0.39 -23.54
C PRO A 17 -16.37 -1.08 -23.11
N ARG A 18 -15.11 -1.53 -23.05
CA ARG A 18 -14.75 -2.86 -22.60
C ARG A 18 -15.04 -3.01 -21.11
N ARG A 19 -15.80 -4.04 -20.77
CA ARG A 19 -16.03 -4.43 -19.38
C ARG A 19 -14.70 -4.84 -18.76
N GLU A 20 -14.41 -4.29 -17.59
CA GLU A 20 -13.31 -4.77 -16.77
C GLU A 20 -13.50 -6.26 -16.44
N ALA A 21 -12.40 -7.00 -16.47
CA ALA A 21 -12.40 -8.43 -16.20
C ALA A 21 -12.26 -8.66 -14.70
N TYR A 22 -13.24 -9.35 -14.12
CA TYR A 22 -13.22 -9.73 -12.71
C TYR A 22 -13.40 -11.23 -12.53
N ARG A 23 -12.78 -11.77 -11.47
CA ARG A 23 -13.09 -13.09 -10.91
C ARG A 23 -13.54 -12.93 -9.47
N TYR A 24 -14.53 -13.74 -9.10
CA TYR A 24 -15.05 -13.80 -7.74
C TYR A 24 -14.70 -15.16 -7.14
N ALA A 25 -14.13 -15.13 -5.93
CA ALA A 25 -13.88 -16.29 -5.10
C ALA A 25 -14.74 -16.19 -3.84
N MET A 26 -15.11 -17.32 -3.27
CA MET A 26 -15.99 -17.38 -2.10
C MET A 26 -15.41 -18.32 -1.05
N SER A 27 -15.46 -17.91 0.22
CA SER A 27 -15.32 -18.79 1.39
C SER A 27 -16.70 -18.97 2.07
N ASP A 28 -16.77 -19.45 3.30
CA ASP A 28 -18.04 -19.69 4.00
C ASP A 28 -18.88 -18.40 4.10
N ARG A 29 -18.27 -17.28 4.54
CA ARG A 29 -18.95 -15.98 4.69
C ARG A 29 -18.31 -14.82 3.94
N LEU A 30 -17.23 -15.06 3.20
CA LEU A 30 -16.48 -14.02 2.49
C LEU A 30 -16.67 -14.16 0.98
N ILE A 31 -16.94 -13.05 0.30
CA ILE A 31 -16.82 -12.95 -1.15
C ILE A 31 -15.62 -12.05 -1.45
N LEU A 32 -14.71 -12.56 -2.27
CA LEU A 32 -13.49 -11.89 -2.70
C LEU A 32 -13.59 -11.59 -4.19
N ARG A 33 -13.31 -10.35 -4.59
CA ARG A 33 -13.22 -9.94 -5.99
C ARG A 33 -11.77 -9.68 -6.35
N SER A 34 -11.36 -10.15 -7.52
CA SER A 34 -10.06 -9.84 -8.12
C SER A 34 -10.25 -9.29 -9.53
N GLN A 35 -9.59 -8.18 -9.82
CA GLN A 35 -9.50 -7.59 -11.17
C GLN A 35 -8.33 -8.23 -11.92
N LEU A 36 -8.50 -8.47 -13.22
CA LEU A 36 -7.54 -9.15 -14.07
C LEU A 36 -6.94 -8.18 -15.09
N ASP A 37 -5.62 -8.19 -15.23
CA ASP A 37 -4.92 -7.28 -16.13
C ASP A 37 -4.77 -7.86 -17.55
N CYS A 38 -4.29 -9.10 -17.68
CA CYS A 38 -3.90 -9.67 -18.97
C CYS A 38 -4.13 -11.17 -19.08
N VAL A 39 -4.15 -11.66 -20.33
CA VAL A 39 -4.20 -13.08 -20.68
C VAL A 39 -3.27 -13.39 -21.85
N ASP A 40 -2.51 -14.49 -21.77
CA ASP A 40 -1.63 -14.97 -22.82
C ASP A 40 -1.68 -16.50 -22.92
N SER A 41 -1.90 -17.03 -24.13
CA SER A 41 -2.05 -18.47 -24.37
C SER A 41 -0.75 -19.28 -24.23
N ARG A 42 0.40 -18.63 -24.11
CA ARG A 42 1.70 -19.29 -23.90
C ARG A 42 1.92 -19.66 -22.44
N LEU A 43 1.19 -19.03 -21.52
CA LEU A 43 1.26 -19.31 -20.09
C LEU A 43 0.46 -20.59 -19.76
N PRO A 44 0.86 -21.33 -18.71
CA PRO A 44 0.12 -22.50 -18.26
C PRO A 44 -1.25 -22.11 -17.67
N GLY A 45 -2.03 -23.12 -17.29
CA GLY A 45 -3.24 -22.93 -16.49
C GLY A 45 -4.32 -22.11 -17.22
N THR A 46 -4.66 -20.95 -16.67
CA THR A 46 -5.71 -20.09 -17.25
C THR A 46 -5.19 -19.12 -18.32
N GLY A 47 -3.87 -18.98 -18.41
CA GLY A 47 -3.19 -17.95 -19.19
C GLY A 47 -3.31 -16.54 -18.61
N VAL A 48 -4.02 -16.34 -17.49
CA VAL A 48 -4.30 -15.02 -16.91
C VAL A 48 -3.16 -14.63 -15.97
N PHE A 49 -2.69 -13.39 -16.08
CA PHE A 49 -1.64 -12.87 -15.21
C PHE A 49 -1.83 -11.39 -14.92
N ASP A 50 -1.19 -10.96 -13.85
CA ASP A 50 -1.25 -9.59 -13.35
C ASP A 50 -0.04 -8.79 -13.85
N ILE A 51 -0.17 -7.47 -14.07
CA ILE A 51 0.95 -6.60 -14.41
C ILE A 51 1.32 -5.77 -13.19
N LYS A 52 2.62 -5.72 -12.88
CA LYS A 52 3.15 -4.91 -11.80
C LYS A 52 4.39 -4.16 -12.25
N THR A 53 4.66 -3.04 -11.59
CA THR A 53 5.91 -2.30 -11.76
C THR A 53 6.69 -2.33 -10.46
N ARG A 54 8.02 -2.34 -10.58
CA ARG A 54 8.94 -2.28 -9.47
C ARG A 54 9.93 -1.14 -9.67
N ALA A 55 9.74 -0.07 -8.91
CA ALA A 55 10.69 1.02 -8.86
C ALA A 55 11.99 0.57 -8.18
N ALA A 56 13.14 0.98 -8.72
CA ALA A 56 14.45 0.70 -8.16
C ALA A 56 14.60 1.26 -6.74
N VAL A 57 15.47 0.65 -5.94
CA VAL A 57 15.60 0.92 -4.51
C VAL A 57 15.71 2.40 -4.12
N PRO A 58 16.46 3.28 -4.82
CA PRO A 58 16.55 4.69 -4.40
C PRO A 58 15.22 5.43 -4.57
N ILE A 59 14.44 5.11 -5.60
CA ILE A 59 13.12 5.72 -5.82
C ILE A 59 12.17 5.35 -4.68
N ARG A 60 12.25 4.12 -4.17
CA ARG A 60 11.38 3.62 -3.09
C ARG A 60 11.73 4.22 -1.73
N LEU A 61 13.03 4.38 -1.46
CA LEU A 61 13.52 4.81 -0.14
C LEU A 61 13.67 6.33 0.00
N ASP A 62 13.70 7.05 -1.12
CA ASP A 62 13.93 8.49 -1.17
C ASP A 62 13.05 9.15 -2.24
N VAL A 63 11.73 9.02 -2.02
CA VAL A 63 10.66 9.39 -2.96
C VAL A 63 10.71 10.87 -3.35
N LEU A 64 11.04 11.76 -2.42
CA LEU A 64 11.08 13.20 -2.71
C LEU A 64 12.26 13.60 -3.60
N ASN A 65 13.26 12.73 -3.73
CA ASN A 65 14.42 12.95 -4.58
C ASN A 65 14.35 12.12 -5.89
N TYR A 66 13.12 11.84 -6.35
CA TYR A 66 12.88 11.01 -7.53
C TYR A 66 13.60 11.47 -8.80
N GLU A 67 13.84 12.79 -8.95
CA GLU A 67 14.57 13.35 -10.08
C GLU A 67 16.05 12.95 -10.03
N GLU A 68 16.70 13.06 -8.88
CA GLU A 68 18.08 12.61 -8.69
C GLU A 68 18.19 11.10 -8.89
N ASN A 69 17.34 10.37 -8.17
CA ASN A 69 17.26 8.92 -8.14
C ASN A 69 16.90 8.29 -9.49
N SER A 70 16.38 9.06 -10.44
CA SER A 70 16.17 8.65 -11.84
C SER A 70 17.48 8.28 -12.57
N GLY A 71 18.63 8.68 -12.02
CA GLY A 71 19.96 8.32 -12.54
C GLY A 71 20.43 6.92 -12.15
N TYR A 72 19.84 6.29 -11.14
CA TYR A 72 20.23 4.95 -10.69
C TYR A 72 20.04 3.90 -11.79
N LEU A 73 20.98 2.98 -11.93
CA LEU A 73 20.96 1.95 -12.96
C LEU A 73 21.00 0.54 -12.35
N ILE A 74 20.30 -0.39 -12.99
CA ILE A 74 20.52 -1.84 -12.78
C ILE A 74 21.51 -2.29 -13.86
N LYS A 75 22.74 -2.56 -13.43
CA LYS A 75 23.90 -2.85 -14.29
C LYS A 75 24.17 -4.36 -14.40
N THR A 76 23.94 -5.11 -13.33
CA THR A 76 24.28 -6.53 -13.24
C THR A 76 23.06 -7.41 -12.94
N LEU A 77 23.19 -8.71 -13.17
CA LEU A 77 22.16 -9.69 -12.76
C LEU A 77 22.24 -9.97 -11.25
N THR A 78 23.44 -10.06 -10.70
CA THR A 78 23.71 -10.38 -9.29
C THR A 78 24.49 -9.27 -8.58
N GLY A 79 24.39 -9.20 -7.26
CA GLY A 79 25.08 -8.23 -6.42
C GLY A 79 24.17 -7.55 -5.39
N ALA A 80 24.77 -6.84 -4.43
CA ALA A 80 24.04 -6.20 -3.33
C ALA A 80 23.31 -4.90 -3.74
N LEU A 81 23.77 -4.22 -4.79
CA LEU A 81 23.21 -2.98 -5.34
C LEU A 81 23.42 -2.97 -6.86
N GLU A 82 22.66 -2.11 -7.55
CA GLU A 82 22.67 -1.95 -9.00
C GLU A 82 22.46 -3.28 -9.74
N SER A 83 21.75 -4.22 -9.11
CA SER A 83 21.57 -5.58 -9.59
C SER A 83 20.11 -5.99 -9.65
N PHE A 84 19.79 -6.92 -10.55
CA PHE A 84 18.48 -7.53 -10.62
C PHE A 84 18.15 -8.35 -9.36
N GLU A 85 19.14 -9.11 -8.86
CA GLU A 85 19.04 -9.90 -7.62
C GLU A 85 18.61 -9.06 -6.42
N LYS A 86 19.16 -7.85 -6.27
CA LYS A 86 18.77 -6.94 -5.18
C LYS A 86 17.30 -6.53 -5.28
N GLU A 87 16.85 -6.15 -6.48
CA GLU A 87 15.46 -5.74 -6.66
C GLU A 87 14.49 -6.91 -6.50
N TYR A 88 14.88 -8.12 -6.93
CA TYR A 88 14.13 -9.35 -6.72
C TYR A 88 14.07 -9.73 -5.22
N TYR A 89 15.19 -9.66 -4.51
CA TYR A 89 15.26 -9.89 -3.06
C TYR A 89 14.34 -8.94 -2.29
N ASP A 90 14.36 -7.64 -2.60
CA ASP A 90 13.47 -6.70 -1.96
C ASP A 90 12.00 -6.97 -2.34
N LEU A 91 11.74 -7.44 -3.56
CA LEU A 91 10.40 -7.77 -4.04
C LEU A 91 9.80 -8.95 -3.25
N ILE A 92 10.61 -9.97 -2.97
CA ILE A 92 10.24 -11.11 -2.09
C ILE A 92 9.78 -10.60 -0.72
N ARG A 93 10.58 -9.71 -0.11
CA ARG A 93 10.35 -9.22 1.25
C ARG A 93 9.17 -8.25 1.37
N SER A 94 8.88 -7.47 0.33
CA SER A 94 7.92 -6.36 0.40
C SER A 94 6.58 -6.62 -0.30
N ALA A 95 6.56 -7.44 -1.36
CA ALA A 95 5.43 -7.52 -2.28
C ALA A 95 4.92 -8.93 -2.54
N PHE A 96 5.78 -9.96 -2.52
CA PHE A 96 5.37 -11.33 -2.89
C PHE A 96 4.21 -11.86 -2.05
N LEU A 97 4.16 -11.52 -0.76
CA LEU A 97 3.03 -11.91 0.10
C LEU A 97 1.70 -11.36 -0.44
N LYS A 98 1.69 -10.12 -0.94
CA LYS A 98 0.48 -9.50 -1.51
C LYS A 98 0.16 -10.08 -2.88
N TYR A 99 1.17 -10.22 -3.73
CA TYR A 99 1.01 -10.71 -5.09
C TYR A 99 0.54 -12.17 -5.12
N SER A 100 1.07 -13.04 -4.26
CA SER A 100 0.64 -14.45 -4.20
C SER A 100 -0.83 -14.57 -3.82
N PHE A 101 -1.31 -13.78 -2.86
CA PHE A 101 -2.73 -13.73 -2.50
C PHE A 101 -3.59 -13.16 -3.64
N GLN A 102 -3.17 -12.08 -4.29
CA GLN A 102 -3.90 -11.49 -5.42
C GLN A 102 -4.05 -12.50 -6.57
N VAL A 103 -2.94 -13.12 -6.97
CA VAL A 103 -2.90 -14.13 -8.03
C VAL A 103 -3.78 -15.34 -7.67
N ARG A 104 -3.74 -15.80 -6.42
CA ARG A 104 -4.57 -16.92 -5.96
C ARG A 104 -6.06 -16.60 -5.93
N ILE A 105 -6.45 -15.42 -5.41
CA ILE A 105 -7.86 -14.97 -5.41
C ILE A 105 -8.39 -14.83 -6.83
N GLY A 106 -7.56 -14.29 -7.73
CA GLY A 106 -7.88 -14.13 -9.14
C GLY A 106 -7.72 -15.40 -9.98
N ASN A 107 -7.34 -16.54 -9.40
CA ASN A 107 -7.01 -17.77 -10.13
C ASN A 107 -6.05 -17.52 -11.32
N MET A 108 -5.09 -16.63 -11.13
CA MET A 108 -4.09 -16.23 -12.12
C MET A 108 -2.86 -17.14 -12.04
N ASP A 109 -2.07 -17.18 -13.11
CA ASP A 109 -0.91 -18.05 -13.24
C ASP A 109 0.39 -17.38 -12.73
N GLY A 110 0.39 -16.05 -12.57
CA GLY A 110 1.55 -15.30 -12.09
C GLY A 110 1.44 -13.79 -12.29
N VAL A 111 2.58 -13.12 -12.20
CA VAL A 111 2.72 -11.67 -12.36
C VAL A 111 3.86 -11.35 -13.33
N LEU A 112 3.62 -10.42 -14.25
CA LEU A 112 4.66 -9.79 -15.07
C LEU A 112 5.11 -8.47 -14.43
N ILE A 113 6.35 -8.42 -13.97
CA ILE A 113 6.95 -7.27 -13.29
C ILE A 113 7.84 -6.49 -14.25
N ALA A 114 7.62 -5.18 -14.36
CA ALA A 114 8.51 -4.24 -15.05
C ALA A 114 9.41 -3.51 -14.04
N TYR A 115 10.71 -3.71 -14.11
CA TYR A 115 11.69 -3.01 -13.27
C TYR A 115 12.03 -1.66 -13.88
N HIS A 116 12.01 -0.60 -13.08
CA HIS A 116 12.17 0.75 -13.62
C HIS A 116 12.73 1.76 -12.62
N ASN A 117 13.17 2.89 -13.14
CA ASN A 117 13.21 4.14 -12.40
C ASN A 117 12.22 5.12 -13.07
N THR A 118 12.21 6.38 -12.67
CA THR A 118 11.31 7.39 -13.25
C THR A 118 11.67 7.82 -14.68
N ALA A 119 12.89 7.51 -15.15
CA ALA A 119 13.37 7.87 -16.47
C ALA A 119 13.33 6.71 -17.49
N ARG A 120 13.39 5.44 -17.04
CA ARG A 120 13.45 4.27 -17.94
C ARG A 120 12.97 2.97 -17.30
N LEU A 121 12.56 2.03 -18.17
CA LEU A 121 12.43 0.61 -17.85
C LEU A 121 13.77 -0.11 -18.03
N PHE A 122 14.14 -0.97 -17.09
CA PHE A 122 15.34 -1.81 -17.14
C PHE A 122 15.06 -3.16 -17.81
N GLY A 123 13.95 -3.80 -17.46
CA GLY A 123 13.59 -5.12 -17.96
C GLY A 123 12.27 -5.62 -17.39
N PHE A 124 11.88 -6.79 -17.86
CA PHE A 124 10.65 -7.47 -17.46
C PHE A 124 10.98 -8.85 -16.91
N GLN A 125 10.27 -9.29 -15.88
CA GLN A 125 10.33 -10.64 -15.35
C GLN A 125 8.92 -11.17 -15.16
N TYR A 126 8.67 -12.38 -15.63
CA TYR A 126 7.47 -13.12 -15.24
C TYR A 126 7.81 -13.98 -14.03
N VAL A 127 7.00 -13.89 -12.97
CA VAL A 127 7.12 -14.70 -11.76
C VAL A 127 5.83 -15.49 -11.57
N SER A 128 5.92 -16.81 -11.54
CA SER A 128 4.74 -17.68 -11.40
C SER A 128 4.18 -17.67 -9.98
N LEU A 129 2.92 -18.07 -9.81
CA LEU A 129 2.34 -18.29 -8.48
C LEU A 129 3.18 -19.29 -7.67
N GLU A 130 3.60 -20.37 -8.31
CA GLU A 130 4.41 -21.43 -7.68
C GLU A 130 5.75 -20.89 -7.18
N GLU A 131 6.44 -20.09 -7.98
CA GLU A 131 7.72 -19.47 -7.58
C GLU A 131 7.55 -18.51 -6.41
N MET A 132 6.53 -17.64 -6.43
CA MET A 132 6.25 -16.72 -5.32
C MET A 132 5.98 -17.49 -4.02
N GLU A 133 5.13 -18.52 -4.08
CA GLU A 133 4.77 -19.31 -2.89
C GLU A 133 5.91 -20.20 -2.41
N ALA A 134 6.69 -20.79 -3.31
CA ALA A 134 7.88 -21.55 -2.95
C ALA A 134 8.92 -20.68 -2.24
N THR A 135 9.09 -19.44 -2.69
CA THR A 135 10.03 -18.50 -2.07
C THR A 135 9.56 -18.03 -0.69
N LEU A 136 8.25 -17.85 -0.50
CA LEU A 136 7.68 -17.42 0.79
C LEU A 136 7.57 -18.55 1.82
N TYR A 137 7.18 -19.75 1.37
CA TYR A 137 6.68 -20.81 2.25
C TYR A 137 7.34 -22.18 2.02
N GLY A 138 8.23 -22.29 1.03
CA GLY A 138 8.72 -23.56 0.52
C GLY A 138 7.76 -24.20 -0.50
N PRO A 139 8.26 -25.10 -1.37
CA PRO A 139 7.46 -25.71 -2.45
C PRO A 139 6.19 -26.39 -1.95
N GLY A 140 5.06 -26.15 -2.63
CA GLY A 140 3.77 -26.81 -2.36
C GLY A 140 3.01 -26.32 -1.12
N ASN A 141 3.52 -25.33 -0.38
CA ASN A 141 2.91 -24.89 0.88
C ASN A 141 1.93 -23.71 0.76
N GLY A 142 1.77 -23.10 -0.42
CA GLY A 142 0.92 -21.92 -0.59
C GLY A 142 -0.55 -22.15 -0.28
N THR A 143 -1.15 -23.23 -0.80
CA THR A 143 -2.59 -23.52 -0.61
C THR A 143 -2.98 -23.65 0.86
N ARG A 144 -2.18 -24.37 1.67
CA ARG A 144 -2.45 -24.56 3.11
C ARG A 144 -2.34 -23.25 3.89
N VAL A 145 -1.41 -22.38 3.53
CA VAL A 145 -1.25 -21.05 4.15
C VAL A 145 -2.43 -20.17 3.78
N PHE A 146 -2.75 -20.07 2.50
CA PHE A 146 -3.86 -19.26 1.99
C PHE A 146 -5.19 -19.61 2.68
N ASN A 147 -5.56 -20.90 2.70
CA ASN A 147 -6.81 -21.36 3.30
C ASN A 147 -6.92 -20.96 4.78
N LYS A 148 -5.82 -21.07 5.53
CA LYS A 148 -5.78 -20.71 6.95
C LYS A 148 -5.84 -19.20 7.18
N CYS A 149 -5.18 -18.41 6.34
CA CYS A 149 -5.26 -16.96 6.38
C CYS A 149 -6.67 -16.46 6.08
N VAL A 150 -7.31 -16.94 5.01
CA VAL A 150 -8.69 -16.57 4.66
C VAL A 150 -9.66 -17.00 5.76
N MET A 151 -9.52 -18.21 6.28
CA MET A 151 -10.34 -18.70 7.40
C MET A 151 -10.20 -17.79 8.64
N LEU A 152 -8.98 -17.44 9.05
CA LEU A 152 -8.76 -16.56 10.21
C LEU A 152 -9.31 -15.16 9.95
N LEU A 153 -9.06 -14.60 8.76
CA LEU A 153 -9.59 -13.30 8.37
C LEU A 153 -11.11 -13.28 8.48
N GLU A 154 -11.78 -14.31 7.97
CA GLU A 154 -13.23 -14.45 8.05
C GLU A 154 -13.76 -14.50 9.49
N LYS A 155 -13.08 -15.22 10.39
CA LYS A 155 -13.45 -15.24 11.83
C LYS A 155 -13.26 -13.88 12.48
N VAL A 156 -12.15 -13.20 12.20
CA VAL A 156 -11.89 -11.86 12.74
C VAL A 156 -12.92 -10.85 12.22
N LEU A 157 -13.19 -10.85 10.92
CA LEU A 157 -14.18 -9.95 10.31
C LEU A 157 -15.61 -10.22 10.81
N SER A 158 -15.96 -11.48 11.09
CA SER A 158 -17.25 -11.83 11.70
C SER A 158 -17.40 -11.21 13.09
N ASP A 159 -16.36 -11.27 13.93
CA ASP A 159 -16.38 -10.66 15.26
C ASP A 159 -16.40 -9.13 15.18
N VAL A 160 -15.63 -8.55 14.24
CA VAL A 160 -15.62 -7.11 13.97
C VAL A 160 -17.02 -6.60 13.60
N ALA A 161 -17.69 -7.26 12.65
CA ALA A 161 -19.04 -6.90 12.24
C ALA A 161 -20.06 -7.05 13.39
N GLY A 162 -19.82 -7.97 14.33
CA GLY A 162 -20.68 -8.17 15.49
C GLY A 162 -20.60 -7.06 16.55
N VAL A 163 -19.54 -6.26 16.60
CA VAL A 163 -19.30 -5.30 17.70
C VAL A 163 -20.37 -4.21 17.78
N TYR A 164 -20.74 -3.63 16.65
CA TYR A 164 -21.73 -2.53 16.57
C TYR A 164 -22.99 -2.91 15.77
N GLY A 165 -23.22 -4.21 15.56
CA GLY A 165 -24.37 -4.73 14.83
C GLY A 165 -24.33 -4.36 13.34
N GLU A 166 -25.44 -3.88 12.79
CA GLU A 166 -25.56 -3.54 11.36
C GLU A 166 -24.94 -2.19 10.97
N ARG A 167 -24.16 -1.55 11.87
CA ARG A 167 -23.50 -0.28 11.56
C ARG A 167 -22.19 -0.50 10.82
N SER A 168 -21.90 0.38 9.86
CA SER A 168 -20.58 0.46 9.23
C SER A 168 -19.51 0.83 10.25
N VAL A 169 -18.34 0.21 10.16
CA VAL A 169 -17.22 0.39 11.10
C VAL A 169 -15.93 0.75 10.39
N ARG A 170 -15.11 1.57 11.04
CA ARG A 170 -13.70 1.78 10.72
C ARG A 170 -12.88 0.83 11.58
N CYS A 171 -11.91 0.16 10.96
CA CYS A 171 -11.05 -0.78 11.66
C CYS A 171 -9.57 -0.49 11.40
N THR A 172 -8.76 -0.53 12.46
CA THR A 172 -7.30 -0.46 12.39
C THR A 172 -6.73 -1.78 12.88
N PHE A 173 -5.82 -2.39 12.12
CA PHE A 173 -5.19 -3.66 12.44
C PHE A 173 -3.69 -3.43 12.70
N GLU A 174 -3.16 -3.99 13.79
CA GLU A 174 -1.73 -3.96 14.08
C GLU A 174 -1.26 -5.29 14.69
N THR A 175 -0.17 -5.83 14.17
CA THR A 175 0.65 -6.81 14.89
C THR A 175 2.00 -6.16 15.14
N ARG A 176 2.36 -5.95 16.40
CA ARG A 176 3.67 -5.38 16.74
C ARG A 176 4.76 -6.40 16.44
N GLU A 177 5.94 -5.90 16.09
CA GLU A 177 7.08 -6.79 15.92
C GLU A 177 7.33 -7.58 17.21
N ARG A 178 7.51 -8.89 17.08
CA ARG A 178 7.69 -9.83 18.19
C ARG A 178 6.48 -9.96 19.13
N SER A 179 5.36 -9.26 18.90
CA SER A 179 4.09 -9.61 19.53
C SER A 179 3.51 -10.84 18.83
N GLN A 180 3.05 -11.82 19.62
CA GLN A 180 2.29 -12.96 19.11
C GLN A 180 0.78 -12.65 19.16
N GLN A 181 0.43 -11.39 18.93
CA GLN A 181 -0.91 -10.85 19.10
C GLN A 181 -1.19 -9.80 18.02
N LEU A 182 -2.32 -9.99 17.33
CA LEU A 182 -2.94 -9.01 16.46
C LEU A 182 -3.95 -8.22 17.28
N ASN A 183 -3.86 -6.90 17.22
CA ASN A 183 -4.81 -5.97 17.82
C ASN A 183 -5.67 -5.37 16.70
N VAL A 184 -6.98 -5.25 16.96
CA VAL A 184 -7.94 -4.62 16.04
C VAL A 184 -8.73 -3.59 16.82
N TRP A 185 -8.61 -2.33 16.43
CA TRP A 185 -9.44 -1.23 16.97
C TRP A 185 -10.61 -0.99 16.03
N ILE A 186 -11.80 -0.85 16.60
CA ILE A 186 -13.06 -0.79 15.87
C ILE A 186 -13.84 0.42 16.38
N GLU A 187 -14.22 1.29 15.47
CA GLU A 187 -15.04 2.47 15.73
C GLU A 187 -16.20 2.48 14.72
N PRO A 188 -17.39 3.02 15.04
CA PRO A 188 -18.38 3.34 14.02
C PRO A 188 -17.78 4.24 12.93
N ALA A 189 -18.04 3.93 11.66
CA ALA A 189 -17.55 4.72 10.53
C ALA A 189 -18.19 6.12 10.53
N GLU A 190 -19.48 6.16 10.85
CA GLU A 190 -20.29 7.37 10.98
C GLU A 190 -20.68 7.55 12.45
N TRP A 191 -20.26 8.67 13.04
CA TRP A 191 -20.60 9.04 14.40
C TRP A 191 -20.69 10.55 14.54
N ASP A 192 -21.83 11.06 15.01
CA ASP A 192 -22.02 12.46 15.34
C ASP A 192 -22.08 12.63 16.86
N GLU A 193 -20.99 13.14 17.44
CA GLU A 193 -20.90 13.34 18.89
C GLU A 193 -21.90 14.37 19.43
N GLN A 194 -22.30 15.36 18.62
CA GLN A 194 -23.27 16.37 19.03
C GLN A 194 -24.69 15.80 19.05
N ALA A 195 -25.04 15.03 18.02
CA ALA A 195 -26.35 14.36 17.95
C ALA A 195 -26.48 13.24 19.00
N GLU A 196 -25.41 12.48 19.25
CA GLU A 196 -25.40 11.36 20.19
C GLU A 196 -25.12 11.79 21.65
N GLY A 197 -24.63 13.02 21.86
CA GLY A 197 -24.34 13.59 23.18
C GLY A 197 -23.22 12.86 23.94
N LYS A 198 -22.40 12.07 23.24
CA LYS A 198 -21.32 11.25 23.82
C LYS A 198 -20.21 11.01 22.79
N PRO A 199 -18.95 10.79 23.24
CA PRO A 199 -17.84 10.57 22.33
C PRO A 199 -18.01 9.26 21.54
N CYS A 200 -17.39 9.20 20.36
CA CYS A 200 -17.42 8.01 19.50
C CYS A 200 -16.98 6.75 20.29
N PRO A 201 -17.80 5.69 20.37
CA PRO A 201 -17.41 4.48 21.08
C PRO A 201 -16.30 3.76 20.33
N ILE A 202 -15.42 3.10 21.07
CA ILE A 202 -14.31 2.32 20.52
C ILE A 202 -14.24 0.96 21.21
N ALA A 203 -13.92 -0.07 20.45
CA ALA A 203 -13.62 -1.41 20.96
C ALA A 203 -12.24 -1.86 20.47
N GLN A 204 -11.58 -2.70 21.27
CA GLN A 204 -10.34 -3.36 20.88
C GLN A 204 -10.53 -4.88 20.96
N LEU A 205 -10.23 -5.59 19.87
CA LEU A 205 -10.11 -7.04 19.84
C LEU A 205 -8.64 -7.45 19.87
N ASP A 206 -8.35 -8.44 20.69
CA ASP A 206 -7.05 -9.06 20.88
C ASP A 206 -7.08 -10.49 20.34
N ILE A 207 -6.33 -10.75 19.28
CA ILE A 207 -6.30 -12.03 18.59
C ILE A 207 -4.95 -12.71 18.81
N LYS A 208 -4.98 -13.92 19.35
CA LYS A 208 -3.80 -14.79 19.53
C LYS A 208 -3.98 -16.07 18.73
N VAL A 209 -2.91 -16.51 18.08
CA VAL A 209 -2.90 -17.71 17.25
C VAL A 209 -1.73 -18.60 17.66
N ALA A 210 -1.98 -19.90 17.76
CA ALA A 210 -0.97 -20.93 18.01
C ALA A 210 -1.10 -22.04 16.96
N SER A 211 0.03 -22.49 16.44
CA SER A 211 0.09 -23.58 15.47
C SER A 211 0.45 -24.89 16.16
N PHE A 212 -0.24 -25.96 15.80
CA PHE A 212 0.02 -27.32 16.29
C PHE A 212 0.19 -28.26 15.11
N LEU A 213 1.07 -29.24 15.27
CA LEU A 213 1.22 -30.34 14.32
C LEU A 213 0.60 -31.60 14.91
N GLN A 214 0.04 -32.44 14.05
CA GLN A 214 -0.53 -33.71 14.48
C GLN A 214 0.50 -34.55 15.27
N GLY A 215 0.08 -35.00 16.45
CA GLY A 215 0.92 -35.77 17.37
C GLY A 215 1.81 -34.94 18.29
N GLU A 216 1.79 -33.61 18.18
CA GLU A 216 2.51 -32.73 19.11
C GLU A 216 1.55 -32.06 20.10
N SER A 217 1.89 -32.15 21.38
CA SER A 217 1.13 -31.51 22.46
C SER A 217 1.46 -30.02 22.61
N GLU A 218 2.62 -29.60 22.10
CA GLU A 218 3.14 -28.24 22.24
C GLU A 218 2.95 -27.43 20.96
N ALA A 219 2.80 -26.11 21.12
CA ALA A 219 2.71 -25.20 20.00
C ALA A 219 4.05 -25.12 19.26
N VAL A 220 3.98 -25.09 17.93
CA VAL A 220 5.14 -24.99 17.05
C VAL A 220 5.21 -23.62 16.40
N ARG A 221 6.42 -23.23 15.97
CA ARG A 221 6.60 -21.99 15.18
C ARG A 221 5.89 -22.12 13.82
N GLY A 222 5.35 -21.01 13.32
CA GLY A 222 4.64 -20.96 12.04
C GLY A 222 5.46 -21.52 10.88
N ALA A 223 6.73 -21.13 10.74
CA ALA A 223 7.61 -21.65 9.68
C ALA A 223 7.72 -23.19 9.70
N ARG A 224 7.83 -23.78 10.89
CA ARG A 224 7.84 -25.25 11.05
C ARG A 224 6.48 -25.86 10.71
N ALA A 225 5.39 -25.24 11.16
CA ALA A 225 4.05 -25.70 10.85
C ALA A 225 3.73 -25.69 9.35
N VAL A 226 4.28 -24.71 8.63
CA VAL A 226 4.12 -24.56 7.17
C VAL A 226 4.93 -25.62 6.43
N ALA A 227 6.20 -25.81 6.78
CA ALA A 227 7.11 -26.73 6.10
C ALA A 227 6.84 -28.22 6.39
N ASP A 228 6.14 -28.55 7.46
CA ASP A 228 5.90 -29.93 7.88
C ASP A 228 4.72 -30.56 7.14
N GLY A 229 4.90 -31.77 6.59
CA GLY A 229 3.88 -32.50 5.83
C GLY A 229 2.71 -33.06 6.66
N ARG A 230 2.79 -33.05 7.99
CA ARG A 230 1.69 -33.48 8.87
C ARG A 230 0.54 -32.48 8.85
N ALA A 231 -0.62 -32.93 9.31
CA ALA A 231 -1.79 -32.06 9.47
C ALA A 231 -1.47 -30.91 10.44
N TRP A 232 -1.68 -29.69 9.96
CA TRP A 232 -1.48 -28.45 10.71
C TRP A 232 -2.82 -27.96 11.26
N LEU A 233 -2.89 -27.84 12.58
CA LEU A 233 -4.03 -27.30 13.31
C LEU A 233 -3.71 -25.89 13.79
N LEU A 234 -4.70 -25.00 13.71
CA LEU A 234 -4.63 -23.66 14.26
C LEU A 234 -5.57 -23.56 15.45
N HIS A 235 -5.04 -23.13 16.57
CA HIS A 235 -5.83 -22.67 17.70
C HIS A 235 -5.78 -21.15 17.71
N TRP A 236 -6.94 -20.51 17.83
CA TRP A 236 -7.02 -19.06 17.95
C TRP A 236 -7.91 -18.69 19.12
N ARG A 237 -7.70 -17.48 19.62
CA ARG A 237 -8.55 -16.82 20.61
C ARG A 237 -8.74 -15.39 20.15
N ILE A 238 -10.00 -14.97 20.03
CA ILE A 238 -10.39 -13.57 19.85
C ILE A 238 -11.00 -13.14 21.19
N SER A 239 -10.54 -12.02 21.72
CA SER A 239 -11.02 -11.51 23.01
C SER A 239 -11.20 -10.01 22.92
N GLN A 240 -12.35 -9.51 23.37
CA GLN A 240 -12.54 -8.07 23.50
C GLN A 240 -11.82 -7.57 24.75
N SER A 241 -11.04 -6.50 24.60
CA SER A 241 -10.31 -5.86 25.70
C SER A 241 -11.30 -5.32 26.74
N ALA A 242 -10.95 -5.49 28.02
CA ALA A 242 -11.68 -4.94 29.15
C ALA A 242 -11.18 -3.55 29.58
N LEU A 243 -10.22 -2.98 28.85
CA LEU A 243 -9.74 -1.62 29.07
C LEU A 243 -10.85 -0.60 28.83
N ASP A 244 -10.73 0.57 29.44
CA ASP A 244 -11.66 1.65 29.19
C ASP A 244 -11.41 2.31 27.82
N ALA A 245 -12.36 3.14 27.38
CA ALA A 245 -12.28 3.80 26.09
C ALA A 245 -11.13 4.82 25.99
N VAL A 246 -10.59 5.31 27.11
CA VAL A 246 -9.47 6.26 27.12
C VAL A 246 -8.18 5.51 26.81
N ASP A 247 -7.93 4.40 27.50
CA ASP A 247 -6.78 3.53 27.28
C ASP A 247 -6.80 2.90 25.87
N ILE A 248 -7.97 2.49 25.39
CA ILE A 248 -8.12 1.93 24.04
C ILE A 248 -7.78 2.99 22.97
N ARG A 249 -8.22 4.24 23.13
CA ARG A 249 -7.84 5.32 22.21
C ARG A 249 -6.35 5.63 22.26
N ALA A 250 -5.76 5.68 23.45
CA ALA A 250 -4.32 5.85 23.60
C ALA A 250 -3.54 4.71 22.89
N ASN A 251 -4.02 3.47 22.95
CA ASN A 251 -3.42 2.36 22.20
C ASN A 251 -3.53 2.56 20.67
N LEU A 252 -4.69 3.00 20.18
CA LEU A 252 -4.90 3.31 18.77
C LEU A 252 -4.00 4.45 18.30
N GLU A 253 -3.95 5.57 19.03
CA GLU A 253 -3.07 6.71 18.73
C GLU A 253 -1.60 6.29 18.67
N ASN A 254 -1.17 5.46 19.63
CA ASN A 254 0.17 4.88 19.62
C ASN A 254 0.41 4.00 18.39
N ALA A 255 -0.59 3.21 17.96
CA ALA A 255 -0.49 2.39 16.75
C ALA A 255 -0.42 3.24 15.48
N GLN A 256 -1.25 4.27 15.36
CA GLN A 256 -1.22 5.24 14.27
C GLN A 256 0.11 5.99 14.22
N GLY A 257 0.65 6.40 15.36
CA GLY A 257 1.97 7.03 15.46
C GLY A 257 3.12 6.13 14.98
N ARG A 258 2.96 4.80 15.03
CA ARG A 258 3.95 3.83 14.49
C ARG A 258 3.81 3.55 13.01
N GLN A 259 2.64 3.83 12.40
CA GLN A 259 2.46 3.72 10.95
C GLN A 259 3.19 4.82 10.18
N PHE A 260 3.67 5.83 10.89
CA PHE A 260 4.35 6.99 10.36
C PHE A 260 5.63 6.65 9.60
N ARG A 261 5.76 7.20 8.39
CA ARG A 261 6.97 7.10 7.56
C ARG A 261 7.67 8.46 7.53
N VAL A 262 8.91 8.49 8.05
CA VAL A 262 9.75 9.69 7.97
C VAL A 262 10.31 9.82 6.55
N LEU A 263 10.11 10.97 5.92
CA LEU A 263 10.68 11.31 4.61
C LEU A 263 12.08 11.91 4.78
N ASN A 264 12.97 11.65 3.82
CA ASN A 264 14.29 12.27 3.83
C ASN A 264 14.22 13.65 3.15
N PHE A 265 14.99 14.61 3.65
CA PHE A 265 15.18 15.90 2.96
C PHE A 265 15.73 15.66 1.55
N PRO A 266 15.15 16.28 0.51
CA PRO A 266 15.71 16.30 -0.83
C PRO A 266 17.16 16.79 -0.84
N ALA A 267 17.93 16.43 -1.87
CA ALA A 267 19.29 16.92 -1.99
C ALA A 267 19.33 18.47 -2.08
N GLY A 268 20.27 19.07 -1.35
CA GLY A 268 20.42 20.53 -1.26
C GLY A 268 19.49 21.21 -0.25
N ILE A 269 18.65 20.46 0.47
CA ILE A 269 17.84 20.98 1.59
C ILE A 269 18.47 20.51 2.90
N GLU A 270 18.84 21.45 3.76
CA GLU A 270 19.50 21.17 5.03
C GLU A 270 18.65 21.57 6.24
N THR A 271 17.70 22.49 6.04
CA THR A 271 16.86 23.02 7.11
C THR A 271 15.39 22.65 6.96
N MET A 272 14.69 22.55 8.09
CA MET A 272 13.23 22.34 8.11
C MET A 272 12.47 23.44 7.38
N LYS A 273 12.98 24.69 7.41
CA LYS A 273 12.35 25.83 6.75
C LYS A 273 12.39 25.69 5.23
N GLU A 274 13.55 25.32 4.68
CA GLU A 274 13.70 25.03 3.25
C GLU A 274 12.83 23.84 2.82
N MET A 275 12.69 22.83 3.69
CA MET A 275 11.80 21.69 3.44
C MET A 275 10.32 22.12 3.43
N GLU A 276 9.89 23.00 4.34
CA GLU A 276 8.53 23.55 4.36
C GLU A 276 8.22 24.31 3.07
N GLU A 277 9.09 25.24 2.67
CA GLU A 277 8.98 25.99 1.42
C GLU A 277 8.93 25.05 0.19
N ARG A 278 9.77 24.00 0.20
CA ARG A 278 9.76 22.98 -0.85
C ARG A 278 8.46 22.20 -0.86
N TRP A 279 7.96 21.77 0.29
CA TRP A 279 6.72 21.00 0.42
C TRP A 279 5.52 21.78 -0.11
N GLU A 280 5.41 23.05 0.26
CA GLU A 280 4.35 23.94 -0.25
C GLU A 280 4.46 24.17 -1.77
N SER A 281 5.66 24.08 -2.34
CA SER A 281 5.88 24.16 -3.78
C SER A 281 5.51 22.88 -4.56
N LEU A 282 5.42 21.72 -3.88
CA LEU A 282 5.11 20.44 -4.51
C LEU A 282 3.61 20.40 -4.86
N ASN A 283 3.29 20.62 -6.14
CA ASN A 283 1.92 20.45 -6.63
C ASN A 283 1.67 18.98 -7.01
N TYR A 284 1.06 18.21 -6.12
CA TYR A 284 0.64 16.82 -6.38
C TYR A 284 -0.65 16.74 -7.21
N GLY A 285 -0.69 17.41 -8.37
CA GLY A 285 -1.82 17.34 -9.31
C GLY A 285 -3.15 17.89 -8.79
N GLY A 286 -3.16 18.52 -7.61
CA GLY A 286 -4.30 19.30 -7.14
C GLY A 286 -4.33 20.61 -7.92
N GLY A 287 -5.36 20.82 -8.75
CA GLY A 287 -5.61 22.13 -9.32
C GLY A 287 -5.53 23.17 -8.20
N LYS A 288 -4.71 24.23 -8.41
CA LYS A 288 -4.50 25.32 -7.45
C LYS A 288 -5.82 25.60 -6.73
N THR A 289 -5.82 25.49 -5.40
CA THR A 289 -6.96 25.83 -4.56
C THR A 289 -7.46 27.18 -5.02
N ARG A 290 -8.62 27.19 -5.70
CA ARG A 290 -9.26 28.43 -6.13
C ARG A 290 -9.39 29.30 -4.90
N THR A 291 -8.79 30.47 -4.93
CA THR A 291 -8.91 31.40 -3.81
C THR A 291 -10.37 31.81 -3.67
N LEU A 292 -10.80 32.26 -2.50
CA LEU A 292 -12.16 32.81 -2.31
C LEU A 292 -12.48 33.93 -3.31
N GLN A 293 -11.46 34.59 -3.88
CA GLN A 293 -11.60 35.58 -4.96
C GLN A 293 -12.04 34.95 -6.30
N ASP A 294 -11.72 33.68 -6.55
CA ASP A 294 -12.11 32.95 -7.75
C ASP A 294 -13.51 32.30 -7.64
N LEU A 295 -13.99 32.09 -6.41
CA LEU A 295 -15.32 31.51 -6.11
C LEU A 295 -16.42 32.58 -6.00
N VAL A 296 -16.07 33.82 -5.67
CA VAL A 296 -17.01 34.94 -5.67
C VAL A 296 -17.00 35.57 -7.07
N GLY A 297 -17.66 34.89 -8.00
CA GLY A 297 -18.08 35.49 -9.27
C GLY A 297 -19.07 36.62 -9.01
N LEU A 298 -18.58 37.82 -8.72
CA LEU A 298 -19.36 39.04 -8.81
C LEU A 298 -19.47 39.42 -10.28
N THR A 299 -20.47 38.81 -10.93
CA THR A 299 -21.07 39.36 -12.14
C THR A 299 -21.63 40.74 -11.84
N THR A 300 -21.11 41.76 -12.51
CA THR A 300 -21.97 42.82 -13.05
C THR A 300 -21.69 42.93 -14.54
N LYS A 301 -22.67 42.51 -15.32
CA LYS A 301 -22.72 42.69 -16.77
C LYS A 301 -23.19 44.11 -17.08
N ASP A 302 -22.74 44.56 -18.26
CA ASP A 302 -23.28 45.62 -19.11
C ASP A 302 -22.96 47.07 -18.73
N GLN A 303 -22.16 47.75 -19.55
CA GLN A 303 -22.66 48.62 -20.64
C GLN A 303 -21.48 49.15 -21.47
N VAL A 304 -21.46 48.87 -22.78
CA VAL A 304 -21.75 49.85 -23.86
C VAL A 304 -20.80 51.04 -23.85
N GLU A 305 -19.82 51.01 -24.76
CA GLU A 305 -19.09 52.19 -25.19
C GLU A 305 -20.05 53.18 -25.87
N GLY A 306 -20.13 54.38 -25.30
CA GLY A 306 -20.82 55.54 -25.84
C GLY A 306 -20.19 56.81 -25.29
N GLU A 307 -19.77 57.69 -26.19
CA GLU A 307 -19.05 58.94 -25.98
C GLU A 307 -19.73 59.93 -25.00
N GLY A 308 -18.95 60.79 -24.32
CA GLY A 308 -19.45 62.11 -23.88
C GLY A 308 -19.00 62.67 -22.52
N VAL A 309 -17.90 63.44 -22.54
CA VAL A 309 -17.72 64.82 -21.99
C VAL A 309 -18.25 65.22 -20.59
N SER A 310 -17.31 65.83 -19.82
CA SER A 310 -17.46 66.86 -18.74
C SER A 310 -18.01 66.43 -17.37
N ALA A 311 -17.77 67.09 -16.24
CA ALA A 311 -16.73 67.95 -15.65
C ALA A 311 -17.32 68.40 -14.30
N SER A 312 -16.51 68.51 -13.23
CA SER A 312 -16.79 69.28 -11.98
C SER A 312 -18.03 68.83 -11.15
N SER A 313 -18.19 69.02 -9.84
CA SER A 313 -17.60 69.86 -8.80
C SER A 313 -18.22 69.44 -7.43
N GLU A 314 -17.44 69.62 -6.36
CA GLU A 314 -17.81 70.24 -5.06
C GLU A 314 -18.83 69.64 -4.06
N GLY A 315 -18.53 69.94 -2.78
CA GLY A 315 -19.47 70.04 -1.65
C GLY A 315 -19.43 68.84 -0.70
N VAL A 316 -18.67 68.84 0.39
CA VAL A 316 -18.96 69.49 1.70
C VAL A 316 -20.37 69.16 2.20
N ASP A 317 -20.49 68.32 3.24
CA ASP A 317 -21.18 68.75 4.46
C ASP A 317 -20.79 67.88 5.66
N SER A 318 -20.75 68.56 6.81
CA SER A 318 -20.40 68.07 8.14
C SER A 318 -21.66 67.83 8.96
N GLY A 319 -21.51 67.07 10.04
CA GLY A 319 -22.43 67.09 11.17
C GLY A 319 -22.83 65.69 11.60
N ASP A 320 -22.83 65.33 12.86
CA ASP A 320 -22.48 65.99 14.11
C ASP A 320 -22.68 64.90 15.18
N GLY A 321 -22.17 65.06 16.41
CA GLY A 321 -22.76 64.32 17.53
C GLY A 321 -21.88 63.41 18.40
N VAL A 322 -20.86 64.00 19.03
CA VAL A 322 -20.70 64.05 20.50
C VAL A 322 -20.62 62.74 21.29
N GLY A 323 -19.51 62.55 22.03
CA GLY A 323 -19.49 61.57 23.12
C GLY A 323 -18.21 61.33 23.95
N LYS A 324 -17.46 62.37 24.35
CA LYS A 324 -16.54 62.43 25.51
C LYS A 324 -15.46 61.33 25.71
N GLU A 325 -14.21 61.73 25.51
CA GLU A 325 -13.05 61.24 26.26
C GLU A 325 -12.94 61.96 27.62
N MET A 326 -12.52 61.25 28.67
CA MET A 326 -11.63 61.84 29.69
C MET A 326 -10.87 60.73 30.44
N GLU A 327 -9.54 60.85 30.41
CA GLU A 327 -8.54 60.07 31.13
C GLU A 327 -8.60 60.27 32.66
N LYS A 328 -8.14 59.27 33.45
CA LYS A 328 -6.98 59.38 34.35
C LYS A 328 -6.70 58.13 35.21
N GLU A 329 -5.41 57.73 35.15
CA GLU A 329 -4.47 57.30 36.21
C GLU A 329 -4.74 56.10 37.16
N ASN A 330 -3.83 55.11 37.07
CA ASN A 330 -3.15 54.27 38.07
C ASN A 330 -3.80 53.96 39.43
N ILE A 331 -3.89 52.66 39.78
CA ILE A 331 -3.52 52.03 41.09
C ILE A 331 -3.32 50.51 40.87
N ASP A 332 -2.39 49.96 41.65
CA ASP A 332 -1.83 48.59 41.70
C ASP A 332 -2.79 47.50 42.27
N ALA A 333 -2.36 46.23 42.14
CA ALA A 333 -2.75 45.01 42.91
C ALA A 333 -3.80 43.99 42.38
N HIS A 334 -3.27 42.79 42.06
CA HIS A 334 -3.80 41.44 42.36
C HIS A 334 -5.27 41.08 42.05
N ALA A 335 -5.54 40.50 40.88
CA ALA A 335 -6.53 39.44 40.64
C ALA A 335 -6.31 38.77 39.26
N PRO A 336 -6.48 37.44 39.11
CA PRO A 336 -6.35 36.76 37.82
C PRO A 336 -7.54 37.05 36.89
N PRO A 337 -7.34 37.21 35.57
CA PRO A 337 -8.45 37.36 34.64
C PRO A 337 -9.20 36.04 34.40
N PRO A 338 -10.51 36.11 34.08
CA PRO A 338 -11.37 34.95 33.83
C PRO A 338 -10.99 34.20 32.52
N PRO A 339 -11.40 32.93 32.34
CA PRO A 339 -11.04 32.15 31.16
C PRO A 339 -11.61 32.82 29.90
N SER A 340 -10.72 33.27 29.03
CA SER A 340 -11.05 33.88 27.75
C SER A 340 -11.52 32.82 26.75
N LEU A 341 -12.53 33.24 25.97
CA LEU A 341 -13.23 32.50 24.93
C LEU A 341 -12.32 31.80 23.92
N ASP A 342 -12.74 30.57 23.59
CA ASP A 342 -12.72 29.87 22.30
C ASP A 342 -11.66 30.29 21.26
N SER A 343 -10.61 29.49 21.15
CA SER A 343 -9.55 29.60 20.13
C SER A 343 -9.83 28.77 18.87
N ARG A 344 -11.08 28.35 18.60
CA ARG A 344 -11.44 27.51 17.43
C ARG A 344 -11.58 28.26 16.09
N LEU A 345 -10.86 29.36 15.91
CA LEU A 345 -10.62 29.95 14.59
C LEU A 345 -9.12 29.91 14.29
N GLN A 346 -8.58 28.70 14.17
CA GLN A 346 -7.32 28.48 13.48
C GLN A 346 -7.62 28.34 11.98
N SER A 347 -7.00 29.21 11.20
CA SER A 347 -6.82 29.15 9.74
C SER A 347 -6.47 27.74 9.24
N PRO A 348 -6.70 27.40 7.96
CA PRO A 348 -6.34 26.08 7.44
C PRO A 348 -4.85 25.86 7.65
N SER A 349 -4.50 24.97 8.58
CA SER A 349 -3.13 24.63 8.91
C SER A 349 -2.42 24.16 7.63
N SER A 350 -1.25 24.72 7.31
CA SER A 350 -0.38 24.11 6.32
C SER A 350 -0.18 22.66 6.74
N VAL A 351 -0.45 21.71 5.82
CA VAL A 351 -0.31 20.27 6.07
C VAL A 351 1.18 19.91 5.99
N PHE A 352 2.00 20.63 6.75
CA PHE A 352 3.42 20.40 6.93
C PHE A 352 3.63 20.07 8.40
N GLN A 353 3.64 18.78 8.73
CA GLN A 353 3.95 18.37 10.10
C GLN A 353 5.46 18.26 10.23
N THR A 354 6.06 19.12 11.06
CA THR A 354 7.52 19.21 11.25
C THR A 354 8.18 17.88 11.66
N MET A 355 7.41 16.92 12.20
CA MET A 355 7.92 15.59 12.57
C MET A 355 8.10 14.63 11.38
N GLU A 356 7.70 15.02 10.16
CA GLU A 356 7.66 14.15 8.96
C GLU A 356 8.96 14.05 8.17
N PHE A 357 10.00 14.80 8.57
CA PHE A 357 11.20 14.91 7.77
C PHE A 357 12.48 14.72 8.58
N ARG A 358 13.50 14.12 7.95
CA ARG A 358 14.84 13.96 8.52
C ARG A 358 15.93 14.21 7.47
N PRO A 359 17.14 14.59 7.90
CA PRO A 359 18.31 14.53 7.03
C PRO A 359 18.52 13.11 6.47
N ALA A 360 19.04 13.02 5.25
CA ALA A 360 19.40 11.75 4.65
C ALA A 360 20.45 11.02 5.53
N ASN A 361 20.24 9.73 5.78
CA ASN A 361 21.26 8.92 6.43
C ASN A 361 22.31 8.45 5.40
N ARG A 362 23.41 7.87 5.90
CA ARG A 362 24.52 7.39 5.06
C ARG A 362 24.08 6.41 3.96
N GLY A 363 23.07 5.58 4.23
CA GLY A 363 22.52 4.65 3.25
C GLY A 363 21.83 5.38 2.10
N ILE A 364 21.00 6.38 2.41
CA ILE A 364 20.35 7.23 1.41
C ILE A 364 21.38 8.04 0.62
N GLU A 365 22.38 8.62 1.28
CA GLU A 365 23.46 9.36 0.62
C GLU A 365 24.25 8.49 -0.37
N MET A 366 24.54 7.24 0.01
CA MET A 366 25.18 6.27 -0.90
C MET A 366 24.30 5.98 -2.12
N LEU A 367 22.99 5.81 -1.94
CA LEU A 367 22.07 5.57 -3.06
C LEU A 367 21.98 6.77 -4.00
N ARG A 368 22.00 8.00 -3.46
CA ARG A 368 22.08 9.24 -4.25
C ARG A 368 23.37 9.29 -5.06
N GLN A 369 24.50 8.96 -4.44
CA GLN A 369 25.79 8.90 -5.13
C GLN A 369 25.78 7.91 -6.31
N LEU A 370 25.22 6.71 -6.12
CA LEU A 370 25.06 5.74 -7.22
C LEU A 370 24.15 6.27 -8.33
N ALA A 371 23.09 7.01 -7.97
CA ALA A 371 22.22 7.63 -8.96
C ALA A 371 22.93 8.73 -9.77
N LEU A 372 23.79 9.54 -9.14
CA LEU A 372 24.62 10.52 -9.83
C LEU A 372 25.60 9.84 -10.79
N GLU A 373 26.27 8.78 -10.35
CA GLU A 373 27.21 8.02 -11.17
C GLU A 373 26.54 7.39 -12.39
N GLY A 374 25.37 6.76 -12.20
CA GLY A 374 24.57 6.17 -13.28
C GLY A 374 24.02 7.20 -14.27
N ARG A 375 23.71 8.41 -13.81
CA ARG A 375 23.35 9.54 -14.68
C ARG A 375 24.51 9.97 -15.56
N ASP A 376 25.69 10.14 -14.98
CA ASP A 376 26.88 10.53 -15.73
C ASP A 376 27.31 9.45 -16.71
N GLU A 377 27.20 8.18 -16.33
CA GLU A 377 27.40 7.04 -17.23
C GLU A 377 26.43 7.08 -18.41
N THR A 378 25.13 7.24 -18.15
CA THR A 378 24.12 7.38 -19.22
C THR A 378 24.48 8.54 -20.16
N ARG A 379 24.90 9.70 -19.61
CA ARG A 379 25.25 10.86 -20.42
C ARG A 379 26.48 10.59 -21.31
N ARG A 380 27.47 9.85 -20.80
CA ARG A 380 28.63 9.40 -21.58
C ARG A 380 28.23 8.44 -22.70
N GLU A 381 27.43 7.43 -22.40
CA GLU A 381 26.95 6.47 -23.42
C GLU A 381 26.16 7.15 -24.54
N GLN A 382 25.30 8.13 -24.20
CA GLN A 382 24.56 8.92 -25.17
C GLN A 382 25.47 9.78 -26.05
N ALA A 383 26.54 10.34 -25.48
CA ALA A 383 27.54 11.09 -26.24
C ALA A 383 28.37 10.18 -27.16
N GLU A 384 28.62 8.95 -26.75
CA GLU A 384 29.35 7.93 -27.53
C GLU A 384 28.48 7.22 -28.58
N GLY A 385 27.16 7.42 -28.57
CA GLY A 385 26.22 6.80 -29.51
C GLY A 385 26.05 5.29 -29.32
N ARG A 386 26.34 4.76 -28.13
CA ARG A 386 26.17 3.34 -27.82
C ARG A 386 24.68 2.98 -27.67
N GLU A 387 24.26 1.88 -28.30
CA GLU A 387 22.91 1.34 -28.11
C GLU A 387 22.75 0.69 -26.74
N LYS A 388 21.51 0.72 -26.23
CA LYS A 388 21.14 0.14 -24.92
C LYS A 388 21.35 -1.37 -24.93
N VAL A 389 22.19 -1.87 -24.02
CA VAL A 389 22.34 -3.31 -23.79
C VAL A 389 21.14 -3.81 -22.99
N VAL A 390 20.40 -4.78 -23.55
CA VAL A 390 19.33 -5.50 -22.85
C VAL A 390 19.91 -6.83 -22.39
N TRP A 391 20.00 -7.03 -21.09
CA TRP A 391 20.38 -8.32 -20.52
C TRP A 391 19.18 -9.25 -20.56
N GLY A 392 19.33 -10.39 -21.24
CA GLY A 392 18.33 -11.45 -21.28
C GLY A 392 18.99 -12.76 -21.65
N VAL A 393 18.63 -13.83 -20.95
CA VAL A 393 18.99 -15.18 -21.38
C VAL A 393 18.11 -15.50 -22.59
N ALA A 394 18.70 -15.61 -23.78
CA ALA A 394 18.04 -16.26 -24.90
C ALA A 394 17.88 -17.74 -24.53
N LEU A 395 16.73 -18.15 -24.01
CA LEU A 395 16.45 -19.56 -23.75
C LEU A 395 16.48 -20.32 -25.09
N PRO A 396 17.42 -21.27 -25.31
CA PRO A 396 17.25 -22.26 -26.34
C PRO A 396 16.12 -23.20 -25.91
N SER A 397 15.34 -23.67 -26.87
CA SER A 397 14.27 -24.66 -26.65
C SER A 397 14.71 -25.80 -25.73
N CYS A 398 13.84 -26.13 -24.77
CA CYS A 398 13.94 -27.23 -23.81
C CYS A 398 14.79 -28.42 -24.25
N ARG A 399 15.79 -28.78 -23.44
CA ARG A 399 16.13 -30.18 -23.17
C ARG A 399 16.80 -30.30 -21.80
N GLU A 400 16.19 -31.09 -20.93
CA GLU A 400 16.73 -31.49 -19.63
C GLU A 400 18.08 -32.22 -19.80
N THR A 401 19.03 -31.88 -18.94
CA THR A 401 19.86 -32.84 -18.22
C THR A 401 20.28 -32.22 -16.90
N LEU A 402 19.75 -32.77 -15.80
CA LEU A 402 20.24 -32.57 -14.46
C LEU A 402 21.60 -33.26 -14.36
N ASP A 403 22.66 -32.50 -14.13
CA ASP A 403 23.88 -33.02 -13.52
C ASP A 403 24.16 -32.24 -12.24
N SER A 404 24.17 -33.00 -11.16
CA SER A 404 24.47 -32.56 -9.81
C SER A 404 25.98 -32.46 -9.63
N GLU A 405 26.50 -31.25 -9.44
CA GLU A 405 27.81 -31.05 -8.84
C GLU A 405 27.71 -30.06 -7.67
N SER A 406 28.07 -30.57 -6.50
CA SER A 406 28.27 -29.87 -5.25
C SER A 406 29.47 -28.93 -5.36
N VAL A 407 29.27 -27.63 -5.06
CA VAL A 407 30.37 -26.67 -4.88
C VAL A 407 30.39 -26.23 -3.42
N GLU A 408 31.54 -26.47 -2.80
CA GLU A 408 31.88 -26.10 -1.43
C GLU A 408 31.90 -24.58 -1.22
N GLY A 409 31.50 -24.17 -0.02
CA GLY A 409 31.39 -22.78 0.39
C GLY A 409 32.73 -22.06 0.44
N GLY A 410 32.74 -20.84 -0.09
CA GLY A 410 33.74 -19.82 0.20
C GLY A 410 33.06 -18.68 0.96
N ASP A 411 33.52 -18.44 2.19
CA ASP A 411 33.12 -17.31 3.02
C ASP A 411 33.41 -15.99 2.30
N ILE A 412 32.40 -15.12 2.20
CA ILE A 412 32.56 -13.73 1.79
C ILE A 412 32.26 -12.84 2.99
N ASP A 413 33.31 -12.19 3.49
CA ASP A 413 33.24 -11.20 4.56
C ASP A 413 32.31 -10.05 4.15
N GLY A 414 31.25 -9.87 4.95
CA GLY A 414 30.22 -8.87 4.76
C GLY A 414 30.70 -7.44 5.01
N VAL A 415 30.10 -6.51 4.27
CA VAL A 415 30.10 -5.09 4.65
C VAL A 415 29.15 -4.93 5.84
N PRO A 416 29.62 -4.54 7.04
CA PRO A 416 28.73 -4.42 8.19
C PRO A 416 27.91 -3.12 8.11
N GLY A 417 26.60 -3.21 8.30
CA GLY A 417 25.80 -2.08 8.84
C GLY A 417 24.84 -1.34 7.91
N VAL A 418 24.37 -1.93 6.80
CA VAL A 418 23.36 -1.29 5.92
C VAL A 418 22.01 -2.02 5.90
N GLU A 419 21.94 -3.25 6.42
CA GLU A 419 20.78 -4.12 6.20
C GLU A 419 19.64 -3.96 7.22
N ASP A 420 19.94 -3.52 8.45
CA ASP A 420 18.93 -3.50 9.54
C ASP A 420 17.99 -2.27 9.50
N ASP A 421 18.37 -1.18 8.82
CA ASP A 421 17.64 0.10 8.85
C ASP A 421 16.68 0.34 7.66
N LEU A 422 16.61 -0.58 6.69
CA LEU A 422 15.89 -0.37 5.42
C LEU A 422 14.73 -1.35 5.20
N VAL A 423 14.06 -1.77 6.29
CA VAL A 423 12.89 -2.65 6.22
C VAL A 423 11.62 -1.83 5.98
N GLU A 424 10.99 -2.03 4.82
CA GLU A 424 9.69 -1.46 4.52
C GLU A 424 8.57 -2.24 5.23
N VAL A 425 7.85 -1.59 6.16
CA VAL A 425 6.58 -2.10 6.70
C VAL A 425 5.44 -1.53 5.85
N GLY A 426 4.83 -2.37 5.02
CA GLY A 426 3.67 -1.99 4.22
C GLY A 426 2.38 -2.04 5.04
N GLY A 427 1.67 -0.92 5.13
CA GLY A 427 0.28 -0.89 5.59
C GLY A 427 -0.66 -1.46 4.51
N VAL A 428 -1.73 -2.13 4.93
CA VAL A 428 -2.81 -2.62 4.04
C VAL A 428 -4.05 -1.77 4.31
N ALA A 429 -4.56 -1.11 3.27
CA ALA A 429 -5.90 -0.54 3.28
C ALA A 429 -6.86 -1.55 2.66
N VAL A 430 -7.91 -1.93 3.39
CA VAL A 430 -9.04 -2.71 2.87
C VAL A 430 -10.20 -1.74 2.73
N GLU A 431 -10.59 -1.43 1.49
CA GLU A 431 -11.82 -0.69 1.22
C GLU A 431 -13.00 -1.67 1.19
N VAL A 432 -13.98 -1.43 2.06
CA VAL A 432 -15.27 -2.13 2.04
C VAL A 432 -16.24 -1.23 1.28
N GLY A 433 -16.59 -1.62 0.06
CA GLY A 433 -17.57 -0.91 -0.75
C GLY A 433 -19.00 -1.30 -0.39
N ASP A 434 -19.86 -0.30 -0.16
CA ASP A 434 -21.30 -0.49 -0.04
C ASP A 434 -21.89 -0.90 -1.40
N GLY A 435 -22.38 -2.13 -1.46
CA GLY A 435 -23.03 -2.70 -2.64
C GLY A 435 -24.48 -3.04 -2.36
N ALA A 436 -25.34 -2.04 -2.17
CA ALA A 436 -26.78 -2.24 -2.18
C ALA A 436 -27.34 -2.25 -3.61
N THR A 437 -28.15 -3.29 -3.89
CA THR A 437 -29.19 -3.40 -4.93
C THR A 437 -28.79 -3.42 -6.41
N ALA A 438 -28.63 -4.64 -6.96
CA ALA A 438 -29.26 -5.08 -8.21
C ALA A 438 -29.07 -6.61 -8.37
N LEU A 439 -30.02 -7.40 -7.85
CA LEU A 439 -30.09 -8.84 -8.11
C LEU A 439 -30.63 -9.05 -9.54
N GLY A 440 -29.72 -9.33 -10.48
CA GLY A 440 -30.06 -9.99 -11.74
C GLY A 440 -29.77 -11.48 -11.59
N GLU A 441 -30.80 -12.31 -11.73
CA GLU A 441 -30.67 -13.77 -11.69
C GLU A 441 -29.71 -14.25 -12.79
N SER A 442 -28.56 -14.79 -12.40
CA SER A 442 -27.76 -15.66 -13.26
C SER A 442 -27.46 -16.95 -12.49
N THR A 443 -27.89 -18.07 -13.07
CA THR A 443 -27.64 -19.42 -12.58
C THR A 443 -26.14 -19.67 -12.47
N VAL A 444 -25.64 -19.76 -11.23
CA VAL A 444 -24.26 -20.15 -10.91
C VAL A 444 -24.25 -21.67 -10.71
N GLU A 445 -23.58 -22.41 -11.59
CA GLU A 445 -23.26 -23.81 -11.31
C GLU A 445 -22.05 -23.90 -10.35
N PRO A 446 -22.12 -24.71 -9.29
CA PRO A 446 -21.03 -24.86 -8.34
C PRO A 446 -19.92 -25.73 -8.93
N VAL A 447 -18.74 -25.15 -9.15
CA VAL A 447 -17.52 -25.91 -9.49
C VAL A 447 -16.84 -26.32 -8.18
N ILE A 448 -17.10 -27.56 -7.76
CA ILE A 448 -16.34 -28.23 -6.70
C ILE A 448 -14.95 -28.58 -7.27
N PRO A 449 -13.83 -28.22 -6.61
CA PRO A 449 -12.51 -28.66 -7.04
C PRO A 449 -12.41 -30.19 -6.88
N LYS A 450 -12.22 -30.91 -7.99
CA LYS A 450 -11.93 -32.35 -7.95
C LYS A 450 -10.54 -32.57 -7.37
N GLU A 451 -10.48 -33.17 -6.18
CA GLU A 451 -9.26 -33.80 -5.66
C GLU A 451 -8.83 -34.93 -6.61
N ARG A 452 -7.59 -34.88 -7.12
CA ARG A 452 -6.98 -36.02 -7.81
C ARG A 452 -6.43 -36.98 -6.76
N GLY A 453 -7.27 -37.96 -6.40
CA GLY A 453 -6.85 -39.13 -5.64
C GLY A 453 -5.84 -39.97 -6.44
N TRP A 454 -4.72 -40.30 -5.81
CA TRP A 454 -3.80 -41.33 -6.27
C TRP A 454 -4.47 -42.70 -6.09
N GLY A 455 -4.83 -43.34 -7.19
CA GLY A 455 -5.31 -44.72 -7.22
C GLY A 455 -4.32 -45.59 -7.99
N HIS A 456 -3.64 -46.49 -7.28
CA HIS A 456 -2.88 -47.58 -7.87
C HIS A 456 -3.78 -48.43 -8.78
N THR A 457 -3.35 -48.64 -10.01
CA THR A 457 -3.94 -49.59 -10.94
C THR A 457 -3.25 -50.95 -10.80
N ALA A 458 -4.00 -51.96 -10.37
CA ALA A 458 -3.75 -53.36 -10.69
C ALA A 458 -5.07 -53.93 -11.24
N PRO A 459 -5.04 -54.81 -12.26
CA PRO A 459 -6.20 -55.05 -13.12
C PRO A 459 -7.18 -56.06 -12.53
N ASP A 460 -8.45 -55.82 -12.79
CA ASP A 460 -9.56 -56.73 -12.50
C ASP A 460 -9.44 -58.05 -13.28
N ALA A 461 -9.66 -59.15 -12.58
CA ALA A 461 -10.15 -60.39 -13.17
C ALA A 461 -11.38 -60.84 -12.36
N GLU A 462 -12.54 -60.71 -12.97
CA GLU A 462 -13.80 -61.27 -12.51
C GLU A 462 -13.69 -62.78 -12.31
N GLY A 463 -14.31 -63.29 -11.24
CA GLY A 463 -14.31 -64.72 -10.95
C GLY A 463 -15.15 -65.13 -9.76
N ALA A 464 -16.46 -64.92 -9.86
CA ALA A 464 -17.52 -65.83 -9.40
C ALA A 464 -17.65 -66.25 -7.91
N THR A 465 -18.92 -66.22 -7.49
CA THR A 465 -19.61 -67.13 -6.54
C THR A 465 -19.54 -66.90 -5.02
N LYS A 466 -20.68 -66.43 -4.51
CA LYS A 466 -21.57 -67.01 -3.47
C LYS A 466 -20.97 -67.58 -2.16
N GLY A 467 -21.54 -67.05 -1.06
CA GLY A 467 -21.74 -67.73 0.23
C GLY A 467 -20.65 -67.39 1.24
N GLY A 468 -20.92 -67.02 2.49
CA GLY A 468 -22.13 -66.98 3.29
C GLY A 468 -21.70 -66.81 4.76
N VAL A 469 -22.64 -66.30 5.55
CA VAL A 469 -22.61 -66.05 7.01
C VAL A 469 -21.89 -64.78 7.44
#